data_AF-A0A2E9LVW4-F1
#
_entry.id   AF-A0A2E9LVW4-F1
#
_cell.length_a   1.000
_cell.length_b   1.000
_cell.length_c   1.000
_cell.angle_alpha   90.00
_cell.angle_beta   90.00
_cell.angle_gamma   90.00
#
_symmetry.space_group_name_H-M   'P 1'
#
loop_
_entity.id
_entity.type
_entity.pdbx_description
1 polymer ?
#
loop_
_entity_poly.entity_id
_entity_poly.type
_entity_poly.pdbx_seq_one_letter_code
_entity_poly.pdbx_strand_id
1 'polypeptide(L)'
;MKHPKQKEETDSYEIGDIVESPTRNLIGEVVSFLGDRARSIEVIVLDKRLKPLINLEGEFKYKKLRSELLKHFDYSKLRISQGFFLGDVIAKTNASGDKRYGILVGFTHPDGLETTSYSNGYNGIDFLECIEVSKKMVRKRNSDDSLKKFRTLNNKCEVCYVDYWGSGGAKVFTKEEVEADKKLLKRVVGSA
;
A
#
# COMPACT_ATOMS: atom_id res chain seq x y z
N MET A 1 -40.85 18.44 30.64
CA MET A 1 -39.47 18.79 30.25
C MET A 1 -38.85 17.57 29.58
N LYS A 2 -38.48 17.67 28.29
CA LYS A 2 -37.82 16.57 27.58
C LYS A 2 -36.36 16.52 28.02
N HIS A 3 -35.94 15.44 28.67
CA HIS A 3 -34.52 15.18 28.90
C HIS A 3 -33.81 15.14 27.54
N PRO A 4 -32.69 15.86 27.34
CA PRO A 4 -31.88 15.68 26.15
C PRO A 4 -31.39 14.22 26.15
N LYS A 5 -31.73 13.48 25.10
CA LYS A 5 -31.19 12.14 24.84
C LYS A 5 -29.67 12.26 24.87
N GLN A 6 -29.04 11.50 25.74
CA GLN A 6 -27.59 11.30 25.71
C GLN A 6 -27.22 10.88 24.29
N LYS A 7 -26.29 11.63 23.71
CA LYS A 7 -25.71 11.35 22.41
C LYS A 7 -25.02 9.99 22.55
N GLU A 8 -25.51 8.99 21.83
CA GLU A 8 -24.90 7.65 21.77
C GLU A 8 -23.39 7.81 21.56
N GLU A 9 -22.61 7.08 22.35
CA GLU A 9 -21.16 7.02 22.26
C GLU A 9 -20.77 6.74 20.80
N THR A 10 -20.22 7.77 20.15
CA THR A 10 -19.57 7.60 18.85
C THR A 10 -18.43 6.61 19.06
N ASP A 11 -18.45 5.46 18.38
CA ASP A 11 -17.34 4.49 18.34
C ASP A 11 -16.02 5.26 18.34
N SER A 12 -15.25 5.10 19.41
CA SER A 12 -13.98 5.79 19.57
C SER A 12 -12.95 5.10 18.71
N TYR A 13 -12.33 5.85 17.79
CA TYR A 13 -11.18 5.37 17.05
C TYR A 13 -9.97 5.17 17.97
N GLU A 14 -9.16 4.17 17.67
CA GLU A 14 -7.87 3.86 18.29
C GLU A 14 -6.72 3.88 17.25
N ILE A 15 -5.48 3.95 17.72
CA ILE A 15 -4.31 3.79 16.84
C ILE A 15 -4.28 2.36 16.32
N GLY A 16 -4.08 2.19 15.01
CA GLY A 16 -4.12 0.91 14.31
C GLY A 16 -5.49 0.59 13.70
N ASP A 17 -6.53 1.37 13.99
CA ASP A 17 -7.83 1.17 13.36
C ASP A 17 -7.77 1.42 11.85
N ILE A 18 -8.39 0.52 11.09
CA ILE A 18 -8.62 0.72 9.66
C ILE A 18 -9.94 1.48 9.48
N VAL A 19 -9.85 2.63 8.82
CA VAL A 19 -10.97 3.55 8.61
C VAL A 19 -11.15 3.85 7.11
N GLU A 20 -12.38 4.14 6.71
CA GLU A 20 -12.68 4.67 5.39
C GLU A 20 -13.31 6.06 5.47
N SER A 21 -13.02 6.89 4.46
CA SER A 21 -13.69 8.16 4.21
C SER A 21 -14.42 8.08 2.87
N PRO A 22 -15.72 7.76 2.86
CA PRO A 22 -16.48 7.62 1.61
C PRO A 22 -16.48 8.90 0.76
N THR A 23 -16.53 10.06 1.41
CA THR A 23 -16.51 11.38 0.75
C THR A 23 -15.17 11.71 0.09
N ARG A 24 -14.08 11.08 0.55
CA ARG A 24 -12.73 11.26 0.00
C ARG A 24 -12.25 10.06 -0.81
N ASN A 25 -13.06 9.00 -0.91
CA ASN A 25 -12.69 7.72 -1.52
C ASN A 25 -11.32 7.22 -1.02
N LEU A 26 -11.14 7.19 0.31
CA LEU A 26 -9.87 6.91 0.96
C LEU A 26 -10.06 5.82 2.02
N ILE A 27 -9.13 4.87 2.06
CA ILE A 27 -8.98 3.90 3.15
C ILE A 27 -7.66 4.22 3.85
N GLY A 28 -7.61 4.13 5.18
CA GLY A 28 -6.43 4.48 5.95
C GLY A 28 -6.31 3.73 7.28
N GLU A 29 -5.09 3.62 7.80
CA GLU A 29 -4.81 3.15 9.16
C GLU A 29 -4.55 4.35 10.07
N VAL A 30 -5.23 4.42 11.21
CA VAL A 30 -5.06 5.51 12.20
C VAL A 30 -3.68 5.43 12.83
N VAL A 31 -2.90 6.52 12.75
CA VAL A 31 -1.56 6.60 13.34
C VAL A 31 -1.40 7.68 14.40
N SER A 32 -2.25 8.70 14.41
CA SER A 32 -2.17 9.78 15.39
C SER A 32 -3.47 10.56 15.54
N PHE A 33 -3.67 11.12 16.73
CA PHE A 33 -4.75 12.06 17.05
C PHE A 33 -4.17 13.45 17.26
N LEU A 34 -4.67 14.43 16.51
CA LEU A 34 -4.19 15.82 16.53
C LEU A 34 -5.17 16.69 17.35
N GLY A 35 -4.64 17.34 18.39
CA GLY A 35 -5.37 17.83 19.57
C GLY A 35 -6.13 19.16 19.48
N ASP A 36 -6.27 19.80 18.32
CA ASP A 36 -6.83 21.16 18.26
C ASP A 36 -8.27 21.18 17.71
N ARG A 37 -9.23 21.10 18.63
CA ARG A 37 -10.67 21.49 18.52
C ARG A 37 -11.57 20.74 17.54
N ALA A 38 -11.05 20.16 16.47
CA ALA A 38 -11.77 19.22 15.63
C ALA A 38 -10.99 17.92 15.68
N ARG A 39 -11.52 16.88 16.35
CA ARG A 39 -10.92 15.54 16.51
C ARG A 39 -10.33 15.05 15.18
N SER A 40 -9.09 15.44 14.92
CA SER A 40 -8.44 15.28 13.63
C SER A 40 -7.56 14.07 13.76
N ILE A 41 -7.73 13.15 12.84
CA ILE A 41 -7.04 11.88 12.84
C ILE A 41 -6.09 11.90 11.65
N GLU A 42 -4.84 11.57 11.91
CA GLU A 42 -3.86 11.31 10.88
C GLU A 42 -3.89 9.82 10.55
N VAL A 43 -3.98 9.52 9.26
CA VAL A 43 -3.98 8.15 8.75
C VAL A 43 -2.84 7.94 7.76
N ILE A 44 -2.26 6.74 7.77
CA ILE A 44 -1.51 6.23 6.62
C ILE A 44 -2.55 5.78 5.59
N VAL A 45 -2.44 6.28 4.36
CA VAL A 45 -3.35 5.91 3.28
C VAL A 45 -3.04 4.50 2.81
N LEU A 46 -4.07 3.68 2.70
CA LEU A 46 -3.99 2.29 2.26
C LEU A 46 -4.56 2.11 0.83
N ASP A 47 -4.09 1.07 0.14
CA ASP A 47 -4.70 0.59 -1.09
C ASP A 47 -5.98 -0.23 -0.80
N LYS A 48 -6.66 -0.69 -1.86
CA LYS A 48 -7.87 -1.54 -1.75
C LYS A 48 -7.63 -2.90 -1.08
N ARG A 49 -6.37 -3.28 -0.85
CA ARG A 49 -5.93 -4.53 -0.19
C ARG A 49 -5.31 -4.23 1.18
N LEU A 50 -5.55 -3.03 1.72
CA LEU A 50 -5.07 -2.58 3.02
C LEU A 50 -3.54 -2.49 3.14
N LYS A 51 -2.83 -2.29 2.01
CA LYS A 51 -1.38 -2.05 2.02
C LYS A 51 -1.07 -0.55 2.07
N PRO A 52 -0.10 -0.11 2.89
CA PRO A 52 0.34 1.28 2.91
C PRO A 52 0.79 1.80 1.55
N LEU A 53 0.27 2.97 1.16
CA LEU A 53 0.70 3.67 -0.05
C LEU A 53 1.97 4.48 0.21
N ILE A 54 2.86 4.48 -0.77
CA ILE A 54 4.14 5.19 -0.75
C ILE A 54 4.17 6.21 -1.91
N ASN A 55 4.73 7.40 -1.69
CA ASN A 55 4.92 8.43 -2.73
C ASN A 55 6.21 8.21 -3.54
N LEU A 56 6.50 9.10 -4.49
CA LEU A 56 7.68 9.00 -5.37
C LEU A 56 8.99 9.29 -4.64
N GLU A 57 8.90 9.90 -3.46
CA GLU A 57 9.96 10.22 -2.50
C GLU A 57 10.17 9.06 -1.50
N GLY A 58 9.36 8.01 -1.61
CA GLY A 58 9.41 6.84 -0.74
C GLY A 58 8.75 7.06 0.63
N GLU A 59 8.12 8.17 0.90
CA GLU A 59 7.44 8.39 2.17
C GLU A 59 6.05 7.73 2.15
N PHE A 60 5.59 7.25 3.30
CA PHE A 60 4.19 6.83 3.42
C PHE A 60 3.28 8.02 3.11
N LYS A 61 2.19 7.78 2.39
CA LYS A 61 1.20 8.81 2.14
C LYS A 61 0.36 8.99 3.40
N TYR A 62 0.47 10.16 4.02
CA TYR A 62 -0.35 10.53 5.17
C TYR A 62 -1.52 11.42 4.75
N LYS A 63 -2.64 11.32 5.48
CA LYS A 63 -3.75 12.26 5.34
C LYS A 63 -4.32 12.64 6.71
N LYS A 64 -4.52 13.94 6.91
CA LYS A 64 -5.28 14.47 8.04
C LYS A 64 -6.76 14.56 7.68
N LEU A 65 -7.61 13.92 8.47
CA LEU A 65 -9.06 13.90 8.29
C LEU A 65 -9.76 14.22 9.60
N ARG A 66 -10.98 14.77 9.53
CA ARG A 66 -11.81 14.93 10.74
C ARG A 66 -12.50 13.60 11.05
N SER A 67 -12.62 13.24 12.33
CA SER A 67 -13.25 11.99 12.77
C SER A 67 -14.68 11.81 12.24
N GLU A 68 -15.41 12.91 12.04
CA GLU A 68 -16.76 12.97 11.47
C GLU A 68 -16.83 12.55 9.99
N LEU A 69 -15.70 12.57 9.27
CA LEU A 69 -15.60 12.12 7.87
C LEU A 69 -15.13 10.67 7.73
N LEU A 70 -14.89 9.99 8.87
CA LEU A 70 -14.40 8.64 8.95
C LEU A 70 -15.50 7.70 9.41
N LYS A 71 -15.35 6.43 9.05
CA LYS A 71 -16.08 5.27 9.59
C LYS A 71 -15.08 4.12 9.71
N HIS A 72 -15.32 3.18 10.63
CA HIS A 72 -14.58 1.92 10.62
C HIS A 72 -14.72 1.22 9.27
N PHE A 73 -13.63 0.67 8.78
CA PHE A 73 -13.61 -0.05 7.52
C PHE A 73 -14.41 -1.35 7.63
N ASP A 74 -15.35 -1.53 6.72
CA ASP A 74 -16.10 -2.76 6.58
C ASP A 74 -15.28 -3.81 5.82
N TYR A 75 -14.72 -4.76 6.56
CA TYR A 75 -13.89 -5.84 6.00
C TYR A 75 -14.62 -6.74 5.00
N SER A 76 -15.96 -6.79 5.00
CA SER A 76 -16.71 -7.54 3.99
C SER A 76 -16.55 -6.96 2.58
N LYS A 77 -16.13 -5.69 2.47
CA LYS A 77 -15.82 -5.02 1.19
C LYS A 77 -14.45 -5.39 0.64
N LEU A 78 -13.61 -6.09 1.41
CA LEU A 78 -12.26 -6.43 0.99
C LEU A 78 -12.32 -7.38 -0.21
N ARG A 79 -12.03 -6.84 -1.39
CA ARG A 79 -11.91 -7.62 -2.61
C ARG A 79 -10.44 -7.96 -2.82
N ILE A 80 -10.12 -9.25 -2.81
CA ILE A 80 -8.81 -9.74 -3.26
C ILE A 80 -8.79 -9.68 -4.79
N SER A 81 -8.52 -8.50 -5.33
CA SER A 81 -8.34 -8.31 -6.77
C SER A 81 -6.93 -8.73 -7.19
N GLN A 82 -6.84 -9.59 -8.19
CA GLN A 82 -5.58 -9.89 -8.88
C GLN A 82 -5.20 -8.73 -9.78
N GLY A 83 -3.93 -8.31 -9.76
CA GLY A 83 -3.43 -7.20 -10.56
C GLY A 83 -2.29 -6.44 -9.85
N PHE A 84 -1.81 -5.38 -10.50
CA PHE A 84 -0.82 -4.47 -9.94
C PHE A 84 -1.51 -3.27 -9.29
N PHE A 85 -1.17 -3.00 -8.03
CA PHE A 85 -1.66 -1.84 -7.30
C PHE A 85 -0.50 -1.09 -6.67
N LEU A 86 -0.70 0.22 -6.47
CA LEU A 86 0.28 1.04 -5.77
C LEU A 86 0.60 0.44 -4.39
N GLY A 87 1.87 0.46 -4.02
CA GLY A 87 2.40 -0.19 -2.82
C GLY A 87 2.80 -1.65 -3.03
N ASP A 88 2.49 -2.28 -4.18
CA ASP A 88 2.99 -3.62 -4.47
C ASP A 88 4.52 -3.65 -4.57
N VAL A 89 5.10 -4.67 -3.94
CA VAL A 89 6.49 -5.02 -4.21
C VAL A 89 6.48 -5.98 -5.40
N ILE A 90 7.19 -5.62 -6.47
CA ILE A 90 7.30 -6.44 -7.67
C ILE A 90 8.73 -6.91 -7.88
N ALA A 91 8.88 -8.07 -8.51
CA ALA A 91 10.14 -8.52 -9.09
C ALA A 91 10.05 -8.43 -10.61
N LYS A 92 10.98 -7.70 -11.20
CA LYS A 92 11.23 -7.64 -12.65
C LYS A 92 12.38 -8.58 -13.00
N THR A 93 12.13 -9.54 -13.88
CA THR A 93 13.20 -10.41 -14.41
C THR A 93 13.87 -9.74 -15.61
N ASN A 94 15.19 -9.53 -15.52
CA ASN A 94 15.97 -8.97 -16.63
C ASN A 94 16.30 -10.05 -17.67
N ALA A 95 16.83 -9.64 -18.83
CA ALA A 95 17.20 -10.58 -19.91
C ALA A 95 18.25 -11.63 -19.48
N SER A 96 19.10 -11.29 -18.51
CA SER A 96 20.10 -12.20 -17.92
C SER A 96 19.50 -13.22 -16.93
N GLY A 97 18.22 -13.11 -16.57
CA GLY A 97 17.59 -13.89 -15.50
C GLY A 97 17.66 -13.25 -14.12
N ASP A 98 18.45 -12.18 -13.94
CA ASP A 98 18.56 -11.49 -12.66
C ASP A 98 17.26 -10.77 -12.28
N LYS A 99 16.84 -10.91 -11.02
CA LYS A 99 15.66 -10.22 -10.48
C LYS A 99 16.03 -8.83 -9.96
N ARG A 100 15.28 -7.82 -10.40
CA ARG A 100 15.27 -6.46 -9.85
C ARG A 100 13.98 -6.26 -9.07
N TYR A 101 14.06 -5.84 -7.82
CA TYR A 101 12.89 -5.62 -6.98
C TYR A 101 12.53 -4.14 -6.92
N GLY A 102 11.24 -3.83 -6.84
CA GLY A 102 10.79 -2.46 -6.69
C GLY A 102 9.44 -2.33 -6.02
N ILE A 103 9.21 -1.19 -5.36
CA ILE A 103 7.91 -0.80 -4.82
C ILE A 103 7.19 0.00 -5.91
N LEU A 104 6.03 -0.46 -6.35
CA LEU A 104 5.18 0.20 -7.34
C LEU A 104 4.56 1.48 -6.74
N VAL A 105 4.91 2.63 -7.31
CA VAL A 105 4.52 3.96 -6.79
C VAL A 105 3.75 4.80 -7.80
N GLY A 106 3.71 4.38 -9.07
CA GLY A 106 2.99 5.11 -10.11
C GLY A 106 2.67 4.25 -11.33
N PHE A 107 1.77 4.80 -12.14
CA PHE A 107 1.46 4.32 -13.49
C PHE A 107 1.72 5.46 -14.48
N THR A 108 2.26 5.13 -15.65
CA THR A 108 2.49 6.11 -16.72
C THR A 108 2.03 5.53 -18.04
N HIS A 109 1.08 6.20 -18.69
CA HIS A 109 0.65 5.83 -20.02
C HIS A 109 1.82 5.93 -21.01
N PRO A 110 2.01 4.97 -21.93
CA PRO A 110 3.13 4.99 -22.88
C PRO A 110 3.20 6.29 -23.70
N ASP A 111 2.05 6.84 -24.05
CA ASP A 111 1.92 8.09 -24.82
C ASP A 111 1.88 9.37 -23.96
N GLY A 112 2.08 9.26 -22.64
CA GLY A 112 2.03 10.41 -21.72
C GLY A 112 0.63 10.96 -21.42
N LEU A 113 -0.42 10.24 -21.81
CA LEU A 113 -1.82 10.58 -21.52
C LEU A 113 -2.17 10.35 -20.05
N GLU A 114 -3.29 10.95 -19.63
CA GLU A 114 -3.87 10.66 -18.32
C GLU A 114 -4.25 9.18 -18.23
N THR A 115 -3.75 8.52 -17.20
CA THR A 115 -3.94 7.08 -17.00
C THR A 115 -5.16 6.78 -16.16
N THR A 116 -5.95 5.80 -16.60
CA THR A 116 -7.07 5.23 -15.83
C THR A 116 -6.64 4.26 -14.72
N SER A 117 -5.35 3.88 -14.69
CA SER A 117 -4.82 2.88 -13.75
C SER A 117 -4.87 3.35 -12.29
N TYR A 118 -4.81 4.66 -12.04
CA TYR A 118 -4.94 5.20 -10.68
C TYR A 118 -6.34 4.99 -10.09
N SER A 119 -7.38 5.03 -10.93
CA SER A 119 -8.77 4.92 -10.49
C SER A 119 -9.25 3.47 -10.48
N ASN A 120 -8.90 2.73 -11.53
CA ASN A 120 -9.48 1.42 -11.82
C ASN A 120 -8.56 0.24 -11.49
N GLY A 121 -7.31 0.51 -11.11
CA GLY A 121 -6.25 -0.51 -11.09
C GLY A 121 -5.60 -0.66 -12.46
N TYR A 122 -4.45 -1.34 -12.49
CA TYR A 122 -3.63 -1.43 -13.70
C TYR A 122 -4.40 -1.87 -14.96
N ASN A 123 -4.34 -1.05 -16.01
CA ASN A 123 -5.10 -1.22 -17.24
C ASN A 123 -4.50 -2.22 -18.25
N GLY A 124 -3.30 -2.76 -17.98
CA GLY A 124 -2.61 -3.70 -18.86
C GLY A 124 -1.64 -3.08 -19.87
N ILE A 125 -1.67 -1.76 -20.07
CA ILE A 125 -0.84 -1.07 -21.08
C ILE A 125 0.15 -0.08 -20.48
N ASP A 126 -0.15 0.47 -19.30
CA ASP A 126 0.71 1.48 -18.69
C ASP A 126 2.06 0.89 -18.28
N PHE A 127 3.05 1.75 -18.17
CA PHE A 127 4.27 1.42 -17.46
C PHE A 127 4.03 1.42 -15.96
N LEU A 128 4.58 0.40 -15.30
CA LEU A 128 4.69 0.32 -13.85
C LEU A 128 5.91 1.13 -13.41
N GLU A 129 5.70 2.18 -12.61
CA GLU A 129 6.78 3.01 -12.07
C GLU A 129 7.16 2.55 -10.67
N CYS A 130 8.43 2.20 -10.47
CA CYS A 130 8.90 1.58 -9.24
C CYS A 130 10.09 2.30 -8.63
N ILE A 131 10.13 2.38 -7.30
CA ILE A 131 11.35 2.67 -6.52
C ILE A 131 12.12 1.36 -6.36
N GLU A 132 13.38 1.31 -6.79
CA GLU A 132 14.23 0.12 -6.68
C GLU A 132 14.58 -0.18 -5.22
N VAL A 133 14.38 -1.43 -4.82
CA VAL A 133 14.75 -1.95 -3.51
C VAL A 133 15.64 -3.18 -3.64
N SER A 134 16.39 -3.47 -2.58
CA SER A 134 17.05 -4.76 -2.42
C SER A 134 16.06 -5.84 -1.98
N LYS A 135 16.50 -7.11 -2.01
CA LYS A 135 15.71 -8.22 -1.45
C LYS A 135 15.41 -8.06 0.05
N LYS A 136 16.18 -7.23 0.77
CA LYS A 136 15.95 -6.88 2.18
C LYS A 136 15.13 -5.59 2.35
N MET A 137 14.38 -5.18 1.34
CA MET A 137 13.55 -3.95 1.35
C MET A 137 14.30 -2.63 1.57
N VAL A 138 15.64 -2.64 1.54
CA VAL A 138 16.46 -1.41 1.57
C VAL A 138 16.34 -0.69 0.22
N ARG A 139 15.94 0.58 0.22
CA ARG A 139 15.85 1.42 -0.98
C ARG A 139 17.22 1.68 -1.57
N LYS A 140 17.31 1.57 -2.89
CA LYS A 140 18.53 1.93 -3.61
C LYS A 140 18.49 3.40 -4.01
N ARG A 141 19.67 4.00 -4.05
CA ARG A 141 19.87 5.38 -4.45
C ARG A 141 20.83 5.46 -5.63
N ASN A 142 20.71 6.52 -6.40
CA ASN A 142 21.67 6.90 -7.43
C ASN A 142 22.89 7.57 -6.77
N SER A 143 23.90 7.92 -7.57
CA SER A 143 25.11 8.60 -7.09
C SER A 143 24.86 9.99 -6.52
N ASP A 144 23.76 10.63 -6.91
CA ASP A 144 23.30 11.94 -6.43
C ASP A 144 22.39 11.84 -5.19
N ASP A 145 22.36 10.68 -4.53
CA ASP A 145 21.48 10.35 -3.41
C ASP A 145 19.97 10.33 -3.75
N SER A 146 19.56 10.58 -4.99
CA SER A 146 18.15 10.44 -5.38
C SER A 146 17.70 8.98 -5.33
N LEU A 147 16.41 8.73 -5.04
CA LEU A 147 15.87 7.38 -5.08
C LEU A 147 15.99 6.79 -6.49
N LYS A 148 16.58 5.60 -6.57
CA LYS A 148 16.74 4.90 -7.84
C LYS A 148 15.38 4.39 -8.30
N LYS A 149 14.91 4.86 -9.45
CA LYS A 149 13.61 4.49 -10.03
C LYS A 149 13.79 3.66 -11.29
N PHE A 150 12.82 2.82 -11.60
CA PHE A 150 12.75 2.14 -12.90
C PHE A 150 11.30 2.01 -13.38
N ARG A 151 11.15 1.94 -14.70
CA ARG A 151 9.88 1.65 -15.37
C ARG A 151 9.92 0.26 -15.98
N THR A 152 8.78 -0.41 -16.02
CA THR A 152 8.66 -1.75 -16.61
C THR A 152 7.25 -2.05 -17.09
N LEU A 153 7.13 -2.96 -18.05
CA LEU A 153 5.85 -3.54 -18.46
C LEU A 153 5.49 -4.73 -17.56
N ASN A 154 4.22 -5.11 -17.55
CA ASN A 154 3.68 -6.24 -16.79
C ASN A 154 4.27 -7.61 -17.20
N ASN A 155 4.61 -7.79 -18.48
CA ASN A 155 5.01 -9.08 -19.06
C ASN A 155 6.26 -9.73 -18.44
N LYS A 156 7.07 -8.97 -17.71
CA LYS A 156 8.28 -9.45 -17.03
C LYS A 156 8.24 -9.23 -15.51
N CYS A 157 7.06 -9.00 -14.97
CA CYS A 157 6.89 -8.65 -13.56
C CYS A 157 5.96 -9.62 -12.84
N GLU A 158 6.35 -10.00 -11.63
CA GLU A 158 5.48 -10.69 -10.68
C GLU A 158 5.32 -9.86 -9.41
N VAL A 159 4.12 -9.87 -8.82
CA VAL A 159 3.89 -9.31 -7.48
C VAL A 159 4.50 -10.28 -6.47
N CYS A 160 5.32 -9.73 -5.57
CA CYS A 160 6.04 -10.46 -4.54
C CYS A 160 5.34 -10.37 -3.19
N TYR A 161 5.72 -11.29 -2.31
CA TYR A 161 5.37 -11.29 -0.90
C TYR A 161 6.47 -10.60 -0.10
N VAL A 162 6.09 -9.98 1.02
CA VAL A 162 7.04 -9.36 1.95
C VAL A 162 6.84 -10.00 3.32
N ASP A 163 7.90 -10.59 3.85
CA ASP A 163 7.95 -11.02 5.25
C ASP A 163 8.51 -9.86 6.08
N TYR A 164 7.64 -9.15 6.79
CA TYR A 164 8.03 -8.07 7.69
C TYR A 164 8.55 -8.58 9.05
N TRP A 165 8.24 -9.82 9.41
CA TRP A 165 8.40 -10.37 10.76
C TRP A 165 9.55 -11.39 10.87
N GLY A 166 10.25 -11.65 9.77
CA GLY A 166 11.42 -12.52 9.76
C GLY A 166 12.54 -12.01 10.66
N SER A 167 13.30 -12.93 11.28
CA SER A 167 14.42 -12.58 12.17
C SER A 167 15.56 -11.79 11.49
N GLY A 168 15.62 -11.81 10.16
CA GLY A 168 16.58 -11.02 9.37
C GLY A 168 16.07 -9.65 8.94
N GLY A 169 14.93 -9.19 9.46
CA GLY A 169 14.23 -8.00 8.99
C GLY A 169 13.40 -8.22 7.73
N ALA A 170 12.78 -7.14 7.23
CA ALA A 170 11.87 -7.18 6.09
C ALA A 170 12.54 -7.79 4.84
N LYS A 171 11.91 -8.82 4.24
CA LYS A 171 12.47 -9.53 3.09
C LYS A 171 11.42 -9.83 2.02
N VAL A 172 11.82 -9.66 0.77
CA VAL A 172 11.00 -9.93 -0.41
C VAL A 172 11.17 -11.39 -0.85
N PHE A 173 10.03 -12.03 -1.15
CA PHE A 173 9.96 -13.38 -1.65
C PHE A 173 9.08 -13.45 -2.90
N THR A 174 9.53 -14.19 -3.90
CA THR A 174 8.72 -14.44 -5.10
C THR A 174 7.68 -15.52 -4.83
N LYS A 175 6.67 -15.62 -5.69
CA LYS A 175 5.58 -16.58 -5.49
C LYS A 175 6.11 -18.02 -5.35
N GLU A 176 7.03 -18.39 -6.22
CA GLU A 176 7.73 -19.68 -6.20
C GLU A 176 8.44 -19.96 -4.86
N GLU A 177 9.13 -18.96 -4.29
CA GLU A 177 9.84 -19.12 -3.01
C GLU A 177 8.87 -19.34 -1.84
N VAL A 178 7.71 -18.69 -1.88
CA VAL A 178 6.67 -18.82 -0.85
C VAL A 178 5.95 -20.16 -0.97
N GLU A 179 5.63 -20.60 -2.19
CA GLU A 179 4.98 -21.89 -2.44
C GLU A 179 5.88 -23.08 -2.05
N ALA A 180 7.19 -22.92 -2.15
CA ALA A 180 8.17 -23.92 -1.71
C ALA A 180 8.28 -24.06 -0.18
N ASP A 181 7.90 -23.04 0.61
CA ASP A 181 8.01 -23.04 2.07
C ASP A 181 6.66 -22.76 2.75
N LYS A 182 6.00 -23.83 3.21
CA LYS A 182 4.72 -23.75 3.93
C LYS A 182 4.76 -22.89 5.19
N LYS A 183 5.91 -22.77 5.87
CA LYS A 183 6.04 -21.89 7.05
C LYS A 183 6.10 -20.44 6.62
N LEU A 184 6.83 -20.14 5.55
CA LEU A 184 6.90 -18.79 4.97
C LEU A 184 5.52 -18.35 4.45
N LEU A 185 4.79 -19.22 3.75
CA LEU A 185 3.43 -18.94 3.28
C LEU A 185 2.53 -18.45 4.42
N LYS A 186 2.54 -19.14 5.56
CA LYS A 186 1.75 -18.73 6.74
C LYS A 186 2.17 -17.36 7.29
N ARG A 187 3.47 -17.02 7.27
CA ARG A 187 3.97 -15.73 7.76
C ARG A 187 3.59 -14.57 6.85
N VAL A 188 3.67 -14.76 5.53
CA VAL A 188 3.48 -13.67 4.57
C VAL A 188 2.02 -13.46 4.15
N VAL A 189 1.16 -14.47 4.31
CA VAL A 189 -0.28 -14.38 3.99
C VAL A 189 -1.13 -14.13 5.25
N GLY A 190 -0.55 -14.30 6.45
CA GLY A 190 -1.30 -14.35 7.70
C GLY A 190 -2.01 -15.70 7.87
N SER A 191 -2.35 -16.04 9.12
CA SER A 191 -3.25 -17.18 9.36
C SER A 191 -4.66 -16.70 9.07
N ALA A 192 -5.36 -17.37 8.15
CA ALA A 192 -6.82 -17.26 8.04
C ALA A 192 -7.49 -17.80 9.32
#